data_AF-A0A3D3ZZQ8-F1
#
_entry.id   AF-A0A3D3ZZQ8-F1
#
_cell.length_a   1.000
_cell.length_b   1.000
_cell.length_c   1.000
_cell.angle_alpha   90.00
_cell.angle_beta   90.00
_cell.angle_gamma   90.00
#
_symmetry.space_group_name_H-M   'P 1'
#
loop_
_entity.id
_entity.type
_entity.pdbx_description
1 polymer ?
#
loop_
_entity_poly.entity_id
_entity_poly.type
_entity_poly.pdbx_seq_one_letter_code
_entity_poly.pdbx_strand_id
1 'polypeptide(L)'
;ALKDDVVWAYLTPRGVGRTAWNQDSFHQTQIKRRFYLLGQSLEGMQILDVRRGMQGIRTLDVCQNSKIYLSGMHEMAGVVIYAGLFEAPDHIRISQLPEDYDDGPTLLNASRFVSFDEVIAAAGHKSRLALPDFENGKLPFTRAVAKLLKWNANRIYLKP
;
A
#
# COMPACT_ATOMS: atom_id res chain seq x y z
N ALA A 1 -21.32 -5.80 -4.26
CA ALA A 1 -20.80 -7.17 -4.13
C ALA A 1 -19.63 -7.32 -5.11
N LEU A 2 -18.52 -7.94 -4.68
CA LEU A 2 -17.51 -8.41 -5.61
C LEU A 2 -18.18 -9.45 -6.52
N LYS A 3 -17.97 -9.35 -7.84
CA LYS A 3 -18.60 -10.24 -8.84
C LYS A 3 -18.19 -11.69 -8.60
N ASP A 4 -18.97 -12.63 -9.14
CA ASP A 4 -18.76 -14.08 -8.99
C ASP A 4 -17.43 -14.59 -9.63
N ASP A 5 -16.77 -13.79 -10.49
CA ASP A 5 -15.45 -14.07 -11.06
C ASP A 5 -14.33 -13.27 -10.37
N VAL A 6 -14.01 -13.62 -9.11
CA VAL A 6 -12.88 -13.02 -8.39
C VAL A 6 -11.96 -14.11 -7.85
N VAL A 7 -10.69 -14.03 -8.23
CA VAL A 7 -9.61 -14.84 -7.64
C VAL A 7 -9.02 -14.09 -6.46
N TRP A 8 -9.00 -14.75 -5.30
CA TRP A 8 -8.35 -14.22 -4.11
C TRP A 8 -6.92 -14.73 -4.01
N ALA A 9 -5.97 -13.81 -3.90
CA ALA A 9 -4.58 -14.12 -3.62
C ALA A 9 -4.18 -13.45 -2.30
N TYR A 10 -3.72 -14.25 -1.34
CA TYR A 10 -3.15 -13.75 -0.09
C TYR A 10 -1.63 -13.77 -0.22
N LEU A 11 -1.02 -12.59 -0.16
CA LEU A 11 0.42 -12.44 -0.15
C LEU A 11 0.89 -12.14 1.27
N THR A 12 1.87 -12.91 1.75
CA THR A 12 2.57 -12.64 3.02
C THR A 12 3.98 -12.14 2.70
N PRO A 13 4.22 -10.82 2.73
CA PRO A 13 5.56 -10.25 2.55
C PRO A 13 6.56 -10.82 3.57
N ARG A 14 7.86 -10.61 3.32
CA ARG A 14 8.90 -11.10 4.24
C ARG A 14 8.66 -10.65 5.67
N GLY A 15 8.88 -11.55 6.62
CA GLY A 15 8.65 -11.28 8.03
C GLY A 15 7.21 -11.45 8.49
N VAL A 16 6.29 -11.83 7.60
CA VAL A 16 4.87 -12.06 7.90
C VAL A 16 4.49 -13.52 7.59
N GLY A 17 3.56 -14.05 8.38
CA GLY A 17 3.00 -15.39 8.19
C GLY A 17 4.05 -16.49 8.29
N ARG A 18 4.16 -17.33 7.25
CA ARG A 18 5.12 -18.46 7.23
C ARG A 18 6.59 -18.03 7.22
N THR A 19 6.86 -16.76 6.91
CA THR A 19 8.21 -16.18 6.94
C THR A 19 8.44 -15.28 8.15
N ALA A 20 7.54 -15.33 9.14
CA ALA A 20 7.69 -14.57 10.37
C ALA A 20 8.94 -15.02 11.14
N TRP A 21 9.72 -14.04 11.60
CA TRP A 21 10.88 -14.29 12.43
C TRP A 21 10.50 -14.60 13.88
N ASN A 22 11.50 -14.86 14.72
CA ASN A 22 11.32 -14.92 16.16
C ASN A 22 10.58 -13.66 16.66
N GLN A 23 9.46 -13.85 17.36
CA GLN A 23 8.61 -12.76 17.86
C GLN A 23 9.17 -12.09 19.12
N ASP A 24 10.29 -12.60 19.66
CA ASP A 24 11.05 -11.91 20.69
C ASP A 24 11.47 -10.50 20.23
N SER A 25 11.15 -9.50 21.04
CA SER A 25 11.29 -8.08 20.69
C SER A 25 12.75 -7.67 20.46
N PHE A 26 13.69 -8.28 21.18
CA PHE A 26 15.11 -8.06 20.98
C PHE A 26 15.57 -8.58 19.62
N HIS A 27 15.18 -9.81 19.26
CA HIS A 27 15.50 -10.39 17.95
C HIS A 27 14.86 -9.59 16.80
N GLN A 28 13.60 -9.17 16.95
CA GLN A 28 12.92 -8.31 15.96
C GLN A 28 13.68 -6.99 15.75
N THR A 29 14.11 -6.36 16.83
CA THR A 29 14.91 -5.12 16.77
C THR A 29 16.24 -5.35 16.04
N GLN A 30 16.93 -6.45 16.32
CA GLN A 30 18.17 -6.77 15.63
C GLN A 30 17.96 -7.01 14.13
N ILE A 31 16.87 -7.68 13.75
CA ILE A 31 16.53 -7.91 12.34
C ILE A 31 16.24 -6.59 11.63
N LYS A 32 15.40 -5.72 12.21
CA LYS A 32 15.10 -4.38 11.66
C LYS A 32 16.38 -3.56 11.46
N ARG A 33 17.30 -3.58 12.43
CA ARG A 33 18.61 -2.89 12.33
C ARG A 33 19.47 -3.38 11.18
N ARG A 34 19.44 -4.67 10.85
CA ARG A 34 20.21 -5.23 9.71
C ARG A 34 19.74 -4.68 8.38
N PHE A 35 18.44 -4.39 8.21
CA PHE A 35 17.97 -3.70 7.01
C PHE A 35 18.59 -2.30 6.93
N TYR A 36 18.62 -1.54 8.02
CA TYR A 36 19.18 -0.19 8.05
C TYR A 36 20.68 -0.16 7.74
N LEU A 37 21.45 -1.16 8.18
CA LEU A 37 22.87 -1.29 7.84
C LEU A 37 23.12 -1.45 6.33
N LEU A 38 22.13 -1.96 5.60
CA LEU A 38 22.17 -2.10 4.14
C LEU A 38 21.52 -0.93 3.40
N GLY A 39 21.17 0.15 4.11
CA GLY A 39 20.44 1.28 3.54
C GLY A 39 19.02 0.93 3.11
N GLN A 40 18.42 -0.10 3.71
CA GLN A 40 17.05 -0.54 3.44
C GLN A 40 16.20 -0.48 4.71
N SER A 41 14.89 -0.66 4.59
CA SER A 41 14.01 -0.94 5.72
C SER A 41 13.22 -2.22 5.49
N LEU A 42 12.63 -2.78 6.56
CA LEU A 42 11.76 -3.95 6.42
C LEU A 42 10.60 -3.63 5.46
N GLU A 43 9.91 -2.52 5.70
CA GLU A 43 8.74 -2.11 4.94
C GLU A 43 9.11 -1.70 3.51
N GLY A 44 10.30 -1.13 3.28
CA GLY A 44 10.85 -0.88 1.94
C GLY A 44 11.02 -2.17 1.14
N MET A 45 11.45 -3.23 1.82
CA MET A 45 11.57 -4.56 1.21
C MET A 45 10.22 -5.27 1.06
N GLN A 46 9.27 -5.07 1.99
CA GLN A 46 7.91 -5.60 1.84
C GLN A 46 7.15 -4.92 0.69
N ILE A 47 7.38 -3.63 0.43
CA ILE A 47 6.89 -2.94 -0.76
C ILE A 47 7.39 -3.65 -2.03
N LEU A 48 8.67 -4.03 -2.07
CA LEU A 48 9.22 -4.81 -3.18
C LEU A 48 8.53 -6.18 -3.31
N ASP A 49 8.31 -6.87 -2.21
CA ASP A 49 7.62 -8.17 -2.21
C ASP A 49 6.20 -8.05 -2.78
N VAL A 50 5.45 -7.02 -2.40
CA VAL A 50 4.09 -6.76 -2.94
C VAL A 50 4.14 -6.50 -4.44
N ARG A 51 5.08 -5.67 -4.90
CA ARG A 51 5.26 -5.40 -6.34
C ARG A 51 5.58 -6.67 -7.11
N ARG A 52 6.49 -7.53 -6.59
CA ARG A 52 6.83 -8.81 -7.22
C ARG A 52 5.65 -9.79 -7.18
N GLY A 53 4.87 -9.79 -6.10
CA GLY A 53 3.65 -10.59 -5.99
C GLY A 53 2.62 -10.23 -7.07
N MET A 54 2.38 -8.93 -7.30
CA MET A 54 1.50 -8.48 -8.39
C MET A 54 2.01 -8.92 -9.77
N GLN A 55 3.32 -8.79 -10.02
CA GLN A 55 3.94 -9.23 -11.27
C GLN A 55 3.80 -10.75 -11.45
N GLY A 56 4.01 -11.53 -10.39
CA GLY A 56 3.84 -12.99 -10.39
C GLY A 56 2.39 -13.42 -10.61
N ILE A 57 1.41 -12.72 -10.04
CA ILE A 57 -0.02 -13.00 -10.31
C ILE A 57 -0.33 -12.88 -11.81
N ARG A 58 0.27 -11.91 -12.51
CA ARG A 58 0.08 -11.74 -13.96
C ARG A 58 0.71 -12.86 -14.81
N THR A 59 1.60 -13.67 -14.26
CA THR A 59 2.17 -14.83 -14.97
C THR A 59 1.29 -16.07 -14.88
N LEU A 60 0.21 -16.04 -14.09
CA LEU A 60 -0.77 -17.11 -14.02
C LEU A 60 -1.78 -16.93 -15.16
N ASP A 61 -2.00 -17.95 -15.98
CA ASP A 61 -2.90 -17.88 -17.15
C ASP A 61 -4.31 -17.39 -16.78
N VAL A 62 -4.82 -17.84 -15.62
CA VAL A 62 -6.14 -17.44 -15.09
C VAL A 62 -6.24 -15.96 -14.70
N CYS A 63 -5.10 -15.27 -14.54
CA CYS A 63 -5.01 -13.89 -14.05
C CYS A 63 -4.33 -12.93 -15.04
N GLN A 64 -3.84 -13.40 -16.19
CA GLN A 64 -2.98 -12.62 -17.10
C GLN A 64 -3.61 -11.28 -17.52
N ASN A 65 -4.91 -11.26 -17.79
CA ASN A 65 -5.66 -10.08 -18.21
C ASN A 65 -6.65 -9.58 -17.13
N SER A 66 -6.53 -10.09 -15.92
CA SER A 66 -7.44 -9.76 -14.82
C SER A 66 -7.08 -8.41 -14.21
N LYS A 67 -8.11 -7.66 -13.83
CA LYS A 67 -7.93 -6.42 -13.05
C LYS A 67 -7.36 -6.76 -11.68
N ILE A 68 -6.38 -6.00 -11.24
CA ILE A 68 -5.77 -6.17 -9.92
C ILE A 68 -6.45 -5.24 -8.92
N TYR A 69 -6.99 -5.86 -7.86
CA TYR A 69 -7.49 -5.17 -6.68
C TYR A 69 -6.51 -5.41 -5.53
N LEU A 70 -5.69 -4.41 -5.21
CA LEU A 70 -4.72 -4.49 -4.12
C LEU A 70 -5.34 -3.95 -2.84
N SER A 71 -5.27 -4.70 -1.75
CA SER A 71 -5.81 -4.25 -0.45
C SER A 71 -4.83 -4.47 0.69
N GLY A 72 -4.80 -3.51 1.61
CA GLY A 72 -4.00 -3.55 2.83
C GLY A 72 -4.72 -2.86 3.98
N MET A 73 -4.37 -3.24 5.21
CA MET A 73 -4.94 -2.68 6.43
C MET A 73 -3.82 -2.41 7.43
N HIS A 74 -3.99 -1.38 8.26
CA HIS A 74 -3.06 -1.04 9.35
C HIS A 74 -1.61 -0.88 8.84
N GLU A 75 -0.64 -1.61 9.41
CA GLU A 75 0.77 -1.58 8.97
C GLU A 75 0.92 -1.83 7.45
N MET A 76 0.09 -2.71 6.88
CA MET A 76 0.15 -3.04 5.45
C MET A 76 -0.55 -2.00 4.57
N ALA A 77 -1.35 -1.09 5.12
CA ALA A 77 -1.96 0.00 4.35
C ALA A 77 -0.88 0.90 3.73
N GLY A 78 0.15 1.22 4.51
CA GLY A 78 1.31 2.00 4.05
C GLY A 78 2.12 1.25 3.00
N VAL A 79 2.41 -0.03 3.23
CA VAL A 79 3.10 -0.89 2.24
C VAL A 79 2.33 -0.94 0.92
N VAL A 80 1.01 -1.11 0.97
CA VAL A 80 0.15 -1.23 -0.21
C VAL A 80 0.08 0.07 -1.00
N ILE A 81 -0.07 1.24 -0.36
CA ILE A 81 -0.15 2.50 -1.09
C ILE A 81 1.17 2.83 -1.81
N TYR A 82 2.30 2.55 -1.16
CA TYR A 82 3.62 2.69 -1.80
C TYR A 82 3.86 1.67 -2.90
N ALA A 83 3.46 0.41 -2.72
CA ALA A 83 3.53 -0.59 -3.79
C ALA A 83 2.71 -0.14 -5.01
N GLY A 84 1.48 0.33 -4.78
CA GLY A 84 0.58 0.86 -5.80
C GLY A 84 1.09 2.10 -6.53
N LEU A 85 1.93 2.91 -5.87
CA LEU A 85 2.61 4.05 -6.50
C LEU A 85 3.58 3.61 -7.61
N PHE A 86 4.33 2.52 -7.37
CA PHE A 86 5.36 2.01 -8.26
C PHE A 86 4.88 0.96 -9.26
N GLU A 87 3.89 0.15 -8.87
CA GLU A 87 3.25 -0.85 -9.72
C GLU A 87 1.75 -0.59 -9.64
N ALA A 88 1.14 -0.03 -10.68
CA ALA A 88 -0.23 0.49 -10.61
C ALA A 88 -1.28 -0.63 -10.76
N PRO A 89 -1.97 -1.05 -9.68
CA PRO A 89 -3.15 -1.90 -9.82
C PRO A 89 -4.34 -1.08 -10.34
N ASP A 90 -5.41 -1.76 -10.78
CA ASP A 90 -6.64 -1.06 -11.18
C ASP A 90 -7.31 -0.37 -9.98
N HIS A 91 -7.23 -1.01 -8.82
CA HIS A 91 -7.85 -0.55 -7.58
C HIS A 91 -6.93 -0.77 -6.38
N ILE A 92 -6.89 0.23 -5.49
CA ILE A 92 -6.22 0.18 -4.20
C ILE A 92 -7.27 0.40 -3.11
N ARG A 93 -7.37 -0.52 -2.15
CA ARG A 93 -8.20 -0.36 -0.96
C ARG A 93 -7.35 -0.40 0.29
N ILE A 94 -7.27 0.70 1.00
CA ILE A 94 -6.55 0.77 2.28
C ILE A 94 -7.48 1.20 3.41
N SER A 95 -7.31 0.59 4.57
CA SER A 95 -8.07 0.88 5.80
C SER A 95 -7.10 1.03 6.97
N GLN A 96 -7.47 1.86 7.96
CA GLN A 96 -6.70 2.10 9.17
C GLN A 96 -5.24 2.50 8.89
N LEU A 97 -5.01 3.33 7.86
CA LEU A 97 -3.68 3.90 7.63
C LEU A 97 -3.35 4.81 8.82
N PRO A 98 -2.14 4.71 9.38
CA PRO A 98 -1.65 5.66 10.38
C PRO A 98 -1.70 7.11 9.89
N GLU A 99 -1.93 8.05 10.80
CA GLU A 99 -2.04 9.47 10.44
C GLU A 99 -0.70 10.05 9.98
N ASP A 100 0.40 9.56 10.56
CA ASP A 100 1.76 9.97 10.25
C ASP A 100 2.72 8.76 10.19
N TYR A 101 3.98 9.04 9.84
CA TYR A 101 5.01 8.02 9.68
C TYR A 101 5.56 7.49 11.01
N ASP A 102 5.25 8.10 12.15
CA ASP A 102 5.75 7.62 13.44
C ASP A 102 5.11 6.27 13.77
N ASP A 103 3.82 6.13 13.45
CA ASP A 103 3.06 4.88 13.53
C ASP A 103 2.94 4.15 12.16
N GLY A 104 3.56 4.72 11.12
CA GLY A 104 3.51 4.24 9.73
C GLY A 104 4.59 3.22 9.34
N PRO A 105 4.60 2.75 8.08
CA PRO A 105 5.72 1.98 7.57
C PRO A 105 7.04 2.73 7.74
N THR A 106 8.04 2.09 8.32
CA THR A 106 9.34 2.72 8.49
C THR A 106 10.07 2.76 7.15
N LEU A 107 10.03 3.91 6.47
CA LEU A 107 10.75 4.16 5.23
C LEU A 107 11.82 5.22 5.47
N LEU A 108 13.06 4.91 5.09
CA LEU A 108 14.20 5.78 5.35
C LEU A 108 13.99 7.17 4.76
N ASN A 109 13.94 8.18 5.64
CA ASN A 109 13.76 9.60 5.34
C ASN A 109 12.45 9.98 4.60
N ALA A 110 11.46 9.08 4.46
CA ALA A 110 10.26 9.38 3.67
C ALA A 110 9.50 10.62 4.17
N SER A 111 9.31 10.75 5.48
CA SER A 111 8.60 11.88 6.11
C SER A 111 9.26 13.24 5.89
N ARG A 112 10.53 13.28 5.48
CA ARG A 112 11.23 14.53 5.12
C ARG A 112 10.83 15.08 3.75
N PHE A 113 10.23 14.24 2.91
CA PHE A 113 9.99 14.55 1.51
C PHE A 113 8.53 14.41 1.08
N VAL A 114 7.75 13.55 1.73
CA VAL A 114 6.38 13.25 1.29
C VAL A 114 5.48 12.83 2.44
N SER A 115 4.28 13.39 2.50
CA SER A 115 3.20 13.00 3.40
C SER A 115 2.39 11.81 2.85
N PHE A 116 1.62 11.10 3.70
CA PHE A 116 0.73 10.06 3.19
C PHE A 116 -0.34 10.61 2.24
N ASP A 117 -0.84 11.83 2.47
CA ASP A 117 -1.81 12.46 1.56
C ASP A 117 -1.21 12.65 0.15
N GLU A 118 0.05 13.08 0.05
CA GLU A 118 0.75 13.20 -1.23
C GLU A 118 1.00 11.85 -1.91
N VAL A 119 1.35 10.81 -1.14
CA VAL A 119 1.51 9.44 -1.67
C VAL A 119 0.17 8.90 -2.17
N ILE A 120 -0.91 9.13 -1.42
CA ILE A 120 -2.29 8.76 -1.79
C ILE A 120 -2.68 9.47 -3.09
N ALA A 121 -2.43 10.77 -3.22
CA ALA A 121 -2.70 11.52 -4.43
C ALA A 121 -1.92 10.97 -5.64
N ALA A 122 -0.64 10.66 -5.46
CA ALA A 122 0.21 10.11 -6.52
C ALA A 122 -0.24 8.71 -6.96
N ALA A 123 -0.60 7.84 -6.01
CA ALA A 123 -1.13 6.51 -6.31
C ALA A 123 -2.53 6.59 -6.97
N GLY A 124 -3.39 7.51 -6.51
CA GLY A 124 -4.73 7.74 -7.04
C GLY A 124 -4.76 8.28 -8.46
N HIS A 125 -3.67 8.92 -8.90
CA HIS A 125 -3.53 9.31 -10.31
C HIS A 125 -3.51 8.08 -11.23
N LYS A 126 -2.85 7.01 -10.79
CA LYS A 126 -2.67 5.77 -11.58
C LYS A 126 -3.77 4.73 -11.30
N SER A 127 -4.29 4.69 -10.08
CA SER A 127 -5.21 3.65 -9.60
C SER A 127 -6.49 4.26 -9.03
N ARG A 128 -7.59 3.50 -8.99
CA ARG A 128 -8.79 3.94 -8.24
C ARG A 128 -8.62 3.62 -6.76
N LEU A 129 -8.99 4.53 -5.88
CA LEU A 129 -8.81 4.41 -4.44
C LEU A 129 -10.12 4.14 -3.72
N ALA A 130 -10.10 3.22 -2.77
CA ALA A 130 -11.16 3.01 -1.79
C ALA A 130 -10.59 3.18 -0.37
N LEU A 131 -11.01 4.24 0.31
CA LEU A 131 -10.47 4.71 1.58
C LEU A 131 -11.61 4.79 2.62
N PRO A 132 -12.12 3.63 3.11
CA PRO A 132 -13.34 3.57 3.92
C PRO A 132 -13.26 4.25 5.29
N ASP A 133 -12.06 4.46 5.83
CA ASP A 133 -11.87 5.05 7.17
C ASP A 133 -11.45 6.52 7.12
N PHE A 134 -11.36 7.10 5.92
CA PHE A 134 -10.97 8.49 5.73
C PHE A 134 -12.19 9.38 5.61
N GLU A 135 -12.34 10.27 6.59
CA GLU A 135 -13.41 11.26 6.59
C GLU A 135 -13.23 12.33 5.51
N ASN A 136 -14.35 12.97 5.17
CA ASN A 136 -14.38 14.09 4.25
C ASN A 136 -13.60 15.30 4.81
N GLY A 137 -12.31 15.41 4.48
CA GLY A 137 -11.46 16.54 4.86
C GLY A 137 -10.04 16.16 5.26
N LYS A 138 -9.80 14.89 5.61
CA LYS A 138 -8.48 14.39 6.06
C LYS A 138 -7.40 14.27 4.97
N LEU A 139 -7.72 14.64 3.72
CA LEU A 139 -6.82 14.53 2.57
C LEU A 139 -6.88 15.81 1.69
N PRO A 140 -6.48 16.98 2.23
CA PRO A 140 -6.56 18.25 1.51
C PRO A 140 -5.74 18.26 0.21
N PHE A 141 -4.55 17.66 0.19
CA PHE A 141 -3.68 17.60 -0.97
C PHE A 141 -4.28 16.71 -2.07
N THR A 142 -4.72 15.49 -1.72
CA THR A 142 -5.38 14.59 -2.68
C THR A 142 -6.60 15.25 -3.31
N ARG A 143 -7.39 16.01 -2.53
CA ARG A 143 -8.54 16.76 -3.06
C ARG A 143 -8.14 17.86 -4.02
N ALA A 144 -7.11 18.63 -3.68
CA ALA A 144 -6.58 19.67 -4.55
C ALA A 144 -6.12 19.07 -5.90
N VAL A 145 -5.40 17.95 -5.85
CA VAL A 145 -4.96 17.21 -7.05
C VAL A 145 -6.16 16.67 -7.85
N ALA A 146 -7.13 16.06 -7.18
CA ALA A 146 -8.33 15.52 -7.84
C ALA A 146 -9.13 16.63 -8.55
N LYS A 147 -9.25 17.82 -7.95
CA LYS A 147 -9.88 19.00 -8.56
C LYS A 147 -9.08 19.52 -9.75
N LEU A 148 -7.75 19.68 -9.58
CA LEU A 148 -6.86 20.19 -10.63
C LEU A 148 -6.85 19.29 -11.86
N LEU A 149 -6.76 17.97 -11.65
CA LEU A 149 -6.70 16.96 -12.69
C LEU A 149 -8.08 16.46 -13.15
N LYS A 150 -9.17 17.07 -12.65
CA LYS A 150 -10.56 16.74 -13.01
C LYS A 150 -10.86 15.24 -12.90
N TRP A 151 -10.47 14.62 -11.79
CA TRP A 151 -10.74 13.20 -11.57
C TRP A 151 -12.23 12.92 -11.56
N ASN A 152 -12.64 11.83 -12.21
CA ASN A 152 -14.02 11.35 -12.12
C ASN A 152 -14.35 11.02 -10.65
N ALA A 153 -15.57 11.33 -10.20
CA ALA A 153 -16.06 11.06 -8.86
C ALA A 153 -15.84 9.61 -8.41
N ASN A 154 -15.83 8.65 -9.34
CA ASN A 154 -15.63 7.23 -9.06
C ASN A 154 -14.16 6.81 -8.85
N ARG A 155 -13.20 7.76 -8.92
CA ARG A 155 -11.76 7.48 -8.75
C ARG A 155 -11.34 7.43 -7.28
N ILE A 156 -11.99 8.19 -6.40
CA ILE A 156 -11.77 8.13 -4.96
C ILE A 156 -13.11 7.83 -4.30
N TYR A 157 -13.21 6.65 -3.71
CA TYR A 157 -14.33 6.29 -2.85
C TYR A 157 -13.92 6.52 -1.40
N LEU A 158 -14.42 7.60 -0.82
CA LEU A 158 -14.42 7.83 0.62
C LEU A 158 -15.75 7.31 1.16
N LYS A 159 -15.76 6.69 2.35
CA LYS A 159 -17.03 6.42 3.01
C LYS A 159 -17.68 7.77 3.36
N PRO A 160 -18.99 7.97 3.11
CA PRO A 160 -19.70 9.18 3.49
C PRO A 160 -19.65 9.44 4.99
#